data_AF-A0A6T0HP70-F1
#
_entry.id   AF-A0A6T0HP70-F1
#
_cell.length_a   1.000
_cell.length_b   1.000
_cell.length_c   1.000
_cell.angle_alpha   90.00
_cell.angle_beta   90.00
_cell.angle_gamma   90.00
#
_symmetry.space_group_name_H-M   'P 1'
#
loop_
_entity.id
_entity.type
_entity.pdbx_description
1 polymer ?
#
loop_
_entity_poly.entity_id
_entity_poly.type
_entity_poly.pdbx_seq_one_letter_code
_entity_poly.pdbx_strand_id
1 'polypeptide(L)'
;MPPSATAFFLVCIPLAASASFHSGRPLSNPARQLQLTAPCRTARPACELTDLPPRPDPSRLVSSLDVSTQRLAFAGISAGVVAGTAAFATLLSRLDAFVANAPAVLPIPLGLAFTVAGVTHFTLTDMYVRLTPPRGTWGCWQVPAPGADMLGISYGQYHTYWTGVAEVVAGASLVLSAVGLLAVPLQLPCAALFLLTAAVTPANIYQFTHDVSLEPELPVRLRYPQDHAARGLIQLVLLAVWWDLATLPLA
;
A
#
# COMPACT_ATOMS: atom_id res chain seq x y z
N MET A 1 -8.69 39.23 -7.06
CA MET A 1 -7.48 38.57 -6.55
C MET A 1 -7.91 37.36 -5.73
N PRO A 2 -7.35 36.17 -6.02
CA PRO A 2 -7.55 34.90 -5.32
C PRO A 2 -6.56 34.81 -4.14
N PRO A 3 -6.23 33.65 -3.55
CA PRO A 3 -6.91 32.34 -3.39
C PRO A 3 -6.90 31.88 -1.92
N SER A 4 -7.49 30.70 -1.60
CA SER A 4 -6.76 29.57 -0.96
C SER A 4 -7.70 28.54 -0.31
N ALA A 5 -7.68 27.32 -0.82
CA ALA A 5 -7.89 26.09 -0.07
C ALA A 5 -7.25 24.93 -0.82
N THR A 6 -5.91 24.91 -0.77
CA THR A 6 -5.09 23.75 -1.13
C THR A 6 -4.84 22.95 0.14
N ALA A 7 -5.27 21.70 0.19
CA ALA A 7 -4.61 20.66 0.97
C ALA A 7 -5.10 19.28 0.49
N PHE A 8 -4.43 18.80 -0.56
CA PHE A 8 -4.39 17.38 -0.92
C PHE A 8 -3.70 16.61 0.23
N PHE A 9 -4.36 15.59 0.78
CA PHE A 9 -3.67 14.58 1.59
C PHE A 9 -3.44 13.34 0.74
N LEU A 10 -2.35 13.39 -0.04
CA LEU A 10 -1.67 12.21 -0.53
C LEU A 10 -0.83 11.66 0.63
N VAL A 11 -1.02 10.37 0.94
CA VAL A 11 -0.02 9.42 1.45
C VAL A 11 1.19 10.07 2.18
N CYS A 12 1.12 10.15 3.51
CA CYS A 12 2.30 10.37 4.34
C CYS A 12 3.25 9.16 4.23
N ILE A 13 4.25 9.24 3.36
CA ILE A 13 5.50 8.49 3.49
C ILE A 13 6.59 9.53 3.76
N PRO A 14 7.21 9.56 4.96
CA PRO A 14 8.33 10.45 5.22
C PRO A 14 9.55 10.01 4.41
N LEU A 15 9.95 10.85 3.46
CA LEU A 15 11.16 10.69 2.66
C LEU A 15 12.37 11.17 3.48
N ALA A 16 13.08 10.28 4.15
CA ALA A 16 14.43 10.55 4.66
C ALA A 16 15.22 9.27 4.94
N ALA A 17 15.98 8.80 3.95
CA ALA A 17 17.17 7.99 4.22
C ALA A 17 18.23 8.28 3.15
N SER A 18 19.20 9.12 3.52
CA SER A 18 20.45 9.27 2.78
C SER A 18 21.15 7.92 2.71
N ALA A 19 21.32 7.40 1.50
CA ALA A 19 22.11 6.22 1.23
C ALA A 19 23.61 6.57 1.37
N SER A 20 24.25 6.06 2.43
CA SER A 20 25.71 5.96 2.48
C SER A 20 26.13 4.58 2.01
N PHE A 21 26.62 4.53 0.77
CA PHE A 21 27.29 3.39 0.17
C PHE A 21 28.62 3.14 0.91
N HIS A 22 28.85 1.93 1.44
CA HIS A 22 30.19 1.47 1.81
C HIS A 22 30.42 0.08 1.21
N SER A 23 31.27 0.07 0.18
CA SER A 23 31.79 -1.14 -0.46
C SER A 23 33.05 -1.61 0.26
N GLY A 24 33.30 -2.92 0.27
CA GLY A 24 34.66 -3.45 0.28
C GLY A 24 35.11 -4.17 1.55
N ARG A 25 34.80 -5.48 1.57
CA ARG A 25 35.54 -6.68 2.01
C ARG A 25 36.93 -6.60 2.73
N PRO A 26 37.32 -7.70 3.40
CA PRO A 26 38.06 -7.72 4.66
C PRO A 26 39.56 -8.02 4.50
N LEU A 27 40.36 -7.66 5.51
CA LEU A 27 41.62 -8.32 5.81
C LEU A 27 41.89 -8.38 7.32
N SER A 28 42.32 -9.57 7.74
CA SER A 28 42.80 -10.02 9.04
C SER A 28 44.05 -9.30 9.55
N ASN A 29 44.11 -8.95 10.84
CA ASN A 29 45.19 -9.40 11.73
C ASN A 29 44.88 -9.04 13.21
N PRO A 30 45.29 -9.86 14.20
CA PRO A 30 45.06 -9.62 15.62
C PRO A 30 46.20 -8.83 16.26
N ALA A 31 45.94 -8.38 17.50
CA ALA A 31 46.87 -7.81 18.47
C ALA A 31 47.24 -6.32 18.33
N ARG A 32 46.43 -5.46 18.97
CA ARG A 32 46.93 -4.52 19.99
C ARG A 32 45.77 -3.95 20.79
N GLN A 33 45.71 -4.30 22.07
CA GLN A 33 44.90 -3.62 23.07
C GLN A 33 45.34 -2.15 23.16
N LEU A 34 44.46 -1.26 22.74
CA LEU A 34 44.43 0.13 23.15
C LEU A 34 43.02 0.34 23.71
N GLN A 35 42.93 0.33 25.04
CA GLN A 35 41.74 0.75 25.78
C GLN A 35 41.52 2.25 25.49
N LEU A 36 40.79 2.54 24.40
CA LEU A 36 40.06 3.80 24.27
C LEU A 36 38.78 3.63 25.08
N THR A 37 38.75 4.29 26.24
CA THR A 37 37.52 4.60 26.98
C THR A 37 36.62 5.42 26.07
N ALA A 38 35.64 4.75 25.45
CA ALA A 38 34.61 5.41 24.67
C ALA A 38 33.85 6.39 25.59
N PRO A 39 33.67 7.66 25.19
CA PRO A 39 32.85 8.59 25.95
C PRO A 39 31.42 8.05 26.03
N CYS A 40 30.88 8.07 27.25
CA CYS A 40 29.50 7.78 27.58
C CYS A 40 28.59 8.41 26.52
N ARG A 41 28.05 7.57 25.64
CA ARG A 41 27.07 7.96 24.65
C ARG A 41 25.83 8.33 25.45
N THR A 42 25.66 9.62 25.69
CA THR A 42 24.42 10.17 26.22
C THR A 42 23.30 9.60 25.38
N ALA A 43 22.53 8.70 25.96
CA ALA A 43 21.31 8.21 25.38
C ALA A 43 20.48 9.45 25.06
N ARG A 44 20.30 9.74 23.77
CA ARG A 44 19.25 10.68 23.37
C ARG A 44 17.98 10.14 24.03
N PRO A 45 17.21 10.97 24.76
CA PRO A 45 15.92 10.53 25.24
C PRO A 45 15.17 10.02 24.03
N ALA A 46 14.76 8.75 24.10
CA ALA A 46 13.80 8.21 23.15
C ALA A 46 12.66 9.23 23.13
N CYS A 47 12.40 9.83 21.97
CA CYS A 47 11.18 10.58 21.78
C CYS A 47 10.08 9.57 22.09
N GLU A 48 9.51 9.71 23.28
CA GLU A 48 8.66 8.72 23.88
C GLU A 48 7.45 8.58 22.95
N LEU A 49 7.25 7.37 22.43
CA LEU A 49 6.18 7.00 21.51
C LEU A 49 4.82 6.94 22.27
N THR A 50 4.62 7.84 23.24
CA THR A 50 3.55 7.83 24.25
C THR A 50 2.21 8.31 23.72
N ASP A 51 2.16 8.90 22.52
CA ASP A 51 0.94 9.46 21.95
C ASP A 51 0.26 8.56 20.89
N LEU A 52 0.78 7.34 20.64
CA LEU A 52 0.09 6.42 19.74
C LEU A 52 -1.18 5.86 20.39
N PRO A 53 -2.30 5.73 19.65
CA PRO A 53 -3.52 5.14 20.18
C PRO A 53 -3.26 3.73 20.75
N PRO A 54 -4.00 3.29 21.79
CA PRO A 54 -3.84 1.93 22.29
C PRO A 54 -4.27 0.91 21.24
N ARG A 55 -3.66 -0.28 21.27
CA ARG A 55 -4.10 -1.40 20.43
C ARG A 55 -5.50 -1.86 20.87
N PRO A 56 -6.37 -2.26 19.93
CA PRO A 56 -7.65 -2.86 20.27
C PRO A 56 -7.43 -4.16 21.06
N ASP A 57 -8.39 -4.48 21.93
CA ASP A 57 -8.45 -5.79 22.57
C ASP A 57 -8.53 -6.89 21.48
N PRO A 58 -7.62 -7.88 21.47
CA PRO A 58 -7.61 -8.95 20.47
C PRO A 58 -8.94 -9.68 20.34
N SER A 59 -9.73 -9.80 21.42
CA SER A 59 -11.05 -10.46 21.42
C SER A 59 -12.12 -9.72 20.60
N ARG A 60 -11.85 -8.47 20.20
CA ARG A 60 -12.74 -7.67 19.34
C ARG A 60 -12.38 -7.77 17.86
N LEU A 61 -11.26 -8.41 17.53
CA LEU A 61 -10.81 -8.56 16.15
C LEU A 61 -11.57 -9.69 15.48
N VAL A 62 -11.81 -9.54 14.18
CA VAL A 62 -12.42 -10.60 13.36
C VAL A 62 -11.58 -11.88 13.44
N SER A 63 -10.25 -11.76 13.49
CA SER A 63 -9.32 -12.88 13.61
C SER A 63 -9.49 -13.73 14.88
N SER A 64 -10.17 -13.22 15.91
CA SER A 64 -10.47 -13.96 17.15
C SER A 64 -11.73 -14.81 17.08
N LEU A 65 -12.57 -14.61 16.06
CA LEU A 65 -13.82 -15.33 15.86
C LEU A 65 -13.55 -16.71 15.25
N ASP A 66 -14.53 -17.59 15.27
CA ASP A 66 -14.42 -18.89 14.60
C ASP A 66 -14.25 -18.70 13.07
N VAL A 67 -13.66 -19.71 12.43
CA VAL A 67 -13.31 -19.64 11.00
C VAL A 67 -14.52 -19.38 10.10
N SER A 68 -15.72 -19.86 10.45
CA SER A 68 -16.92 -19.62 9.63
C SER A 68 -17.34 -18.15 9.69
N THR A 69 -17.28 -17.55 10.87
CA THR A 69 -17.54 -16.12 11.05
C THR A 69 -16.48 -15.25 10.39
N GLN A 70 -15.20 -15.66 10.43
CA GLN A 70 -14.13 -14.98 9.67
C GLN A 70 -14.37 -15.00 8.16
N ARG A 71 -14.76 -16.15 7.60
CA ARG A 71 -15.13 -16.27 6.17
C ARG A 71 -16.27 -15.33 5.81
N LEU A 72 -17.32 -15.32 6.63
CA LEU A 72 -18.48 -14.47 6.40
C LEU A 72 -18.10 -12.98 6.45
N ALA A 73 -17.26 -12.57 7.40
CA ALA A 73 -16.76 -11.21 7.47
C ALA A 73 -15.93 -10.83 6.24
N PHE A 74 -15.00 -11.69 5.81
CA PHE A 74 -14.21 -11.47 4.59
C PHE A 74 -15.10 -11.34 3.34
N ALA A 75 -16.07 -12.25 3.18
CA ALA A 75 -17.02 -12.22 2.06
C ALA A 75 -17.91 -10.97 2.09
N GLY A 76 -18.41 -10.59 3.27
CA GLY A 76 -19.25 -9.40 3.47
C GLY A 76 -18.50 -8.11 3.15
N ILE A 77 -17.25 -7.96 3.62
CA ILE A 77 -16.40 -6.81 3.31
C ILE A 77 -16.09 -6.76 1.82
N SER A 78 -15.74 -7.91 1.21
CA SER A 78 -15.46 -7.99 -0.24
C SER A 78 -16.68 -7.60 -1.09
N ALA A 79 -17.87 -8.08 -0.73
CA ALA A 79 -19.12 -7.69 -1.38
C ALA A 79 -19.41 -6.19 -1.21
N GLY A 80 -19.15 -5.65 -0.01
CA GLY A 80 -19.22 -4.22 0.27
C GLY A 80 -18.26 -3.40 -0.58
N VAL A 81 -17.06 -3.90 -0.85
CA VAL A 81 -16.11 -3.26 -1.77
C VAL A 81 -16.66 -3.20 -3.19
N VAL A 82 -17.15 -4.32 -3.71
CA VAL A 82 -17.72 -4.38 -5.07
C VAL A 82 -18.94 -3.45 -5.21
N ALA A 83 -19.91 -3.55 -4.29
CA ALA A 83 -21.12 -2.74 -4.32
C ALA A 83 -20.81 -1.25 -4.12
N GLY A 84 -19.90 -0.93 -3.19
CA GLY A 84 -19.43 0.43 -2.92
C GLY A 84 -18.73 1.05 -4.12
N THR A 85 -17.81 0.31 -4.75
CA THR A 85 -17.15 0.75 -6.00
C THR A 85 -18.16 1.03 -7.10
N ALA A 86 -19.14 0.15 -7.32
CA ALA A 86 -20.18 0.38 -8.34
C ALA A 86 -21.04 1.62 -8.04
N ALA A 87 -21.38 1.85 -6.77
CA ALA A 87 -22.11 3.03 -6.34
C ALA A 87 -21.28 4.32 -6.56
N PHE A 88 -19.99 4.31 -6.22
CA PHE A 88 -19.11 5.44 -6.46
C PHE A 88 -18.87 5.69 -7.95
N ALA A 89 -18.69 4.66 -8.78
CA ALA A 89 -18.56 4.84 -10.23
C ALA A 89 -19.83 5.46 -10.83
N THR A 90 -21.01 5.00 -10.38
CA THR A 90 -22.29 5.61 -10.78
C THR A 90 -22.40 7.07 -10.33
N LEU A 91 -21.89 7.40 -9.14
CA LEU A 91 -21.88 8.78 -8.66
C LEU A 91 -20.92 9.66 -9.47
N LEU A 92 -19.67 9.21 -9.66
CA LEU A 92 -18.62 9.95 -10.37
C LEU A 92 -19.00 10.21 -11.84
N SER A 93 -19.58 9.23 -12.52
CA SER A 93 -20.10 9.40 -13.89
C SER A 93 -21.20 10.46 -14.05
N ARG A 94 -21.86 10.85 -12.95
CA ARG A 94 -22.88 11.92 -12.92
C ARG A 94 -22.34 13.28 -12.51
N LEU A 95 -21.06 13.36 -12.13
CA LEU A 95 -20.42 14.61 -11.77
C LEU A 95 -19.70 15.17 -12.98
N ASP A 96 -20.36 16.06 -13.73
CA ASP A 96 -19.83 16.65 -14.96
C ASP A 96 -18.41 17.22 -14.79
N ALA A 97 -18.16 17.89 -13.66
CA ALA A 97 -16.84 18.43 -13.35
C ALA A 97 -15.77 17.34 -13.17
N PHE A 98 -16.13 16.19 -12.61
CA PHE A 98 -15.22 15.05 -12.51
C PHE A 98 -14.97 14.46 -13.91
N VAL A 99 -16.02 14.14 -14.66
CA VAL A 99 -15.92 13.55 -16.01
C VAL A 99 -15.09 14.43 -16.95
N ALA A 100 -15.28 15.75 -16.90
CA ALA A 100 -14.59 16.69 -17.78
C ALA A 100 -13.09 16.85 -17.45
N ASN A 101 -12.68 16.73 -16.18
CA ASN A 101 -11.33 17.08 -15.75
C ASN A 101 -10.48 15.87 -15.33
N ALA A 102 -11.10 14.78 -14.85
CA ALA A 102 -10.41 13.62 -14.34
C ALA A 102 -9.40 13.02 -15.33
N PRO A 103 -9.71 12.86 -16.63
CA PRO A 103 -8.77 12.30 -17.60
C PRO A 103 -7.51 13.16 -17.80
N ALA A 104 -7.61 14.48 -17.60
CA ALA A 104 -6.48 15.40 -17.75
C ALA A 104 -5.67 15.56 -16.46
N VAL A 105 -6.33 15.51 -15.30
CA VAL A 105 -5.72 15.88 -14.01
C VAL A 105 -5.21 14.68 -13.22
N LEU A 106 -5.95 13.56 -13.22
CA LEU A 106 -5.67 12.44 -12.31
C LEU A 106 -4.54 11.50 -12.74
N PRO A 107 -4.32 11.22 -14.05
CA PRO A 107 -3.34 10.20 -14.43
C PRO A 107 -1.93 10.43 -13.92
N ILE A 108 -1.43 11.65 -14.01
CA ILE A 108 -0.06 11.98 -13.59
C ILE A 108 0.11 11.80 -12.07
N PRO A 109 -0.65 12.49 -11.19
CA PRO A 109 -0.46 12.36 -9.75
C PRO A 109 -0.74 10.94 -9.23
N LEU A 110 -1.75 10.25 -9.74
CA LEU A 110 -2.05 8.89 -9.30
C LEU A 110 -1.02 7.88 -9.84
N GLY A 111 -0.56 8.03 -11.08
CA GLY A 111 0.50 7.19 -11.65
C GLY A 111 1.81 7.35 -10.90
N LEU A 112 2.19 8.57 -10.52
CA LEU A 112 3.33 8.83 -9.64
C LEU A 112 3.14 8.20 -8.26
N ALA A 113 1.95 8.32 -7.66
CA ALA A 113 1.66 7.74 -6.34
C ALA A 113 1.82 6.21 -6.34
N PHE A 114 1.28 5.52 -7.35
CA PHE A 114 1.43 4.08 -7.51
C PHE A 114 2.87 3.68 -7.83
N THR A 115 3.59 4.48 -8.63
CA THR A 115 5.02 4.22 -8.89
C THR A 115 5.83 4.26 -7.59
N VAL A 116 5.60 5.27 -6.75
CA VAL A 116 6.26 5.39 -5.44
C VAL A 116 5.85 4.25 -4.50
N ALA A 117 4.56 3.92 -4.43
CA ALA A 117 4.07 2.77 -3.66
C ALA A 117 4.77 1.47 -4.09
N GLY A 118 4.93 1.26 -5.40
CA GLY A 118 5.60 0.09 -5.94
C GLY A 118 7.07 0.02 -5.53
N VAL A 119 7.77 1.16 -5.53
CA VAL A 119 9.16 1.23 -5.00
C VAL A 119 9.20 0.87 -3.52
N THR A 120 8.21 1.28 -2.72
CA THR A 120 8.20 0.97 -1.28
C THR A 120 8.02 -0.51 -0.94
N HIS A 121 7.51 -1.33 -1.84
CA HIS A 121 7.50 -2.79 -1.67
C HIS A 121 8.91 -3.38 -1.59
N PHE A 122 9.92 -2.70 -2.15
CA PHE A 122 11.33 -3.14 -2.11
C PHE A 122 12.14 -2.47 -1.00
N THR A 123 11.72 -1.29 -0.54
CA THR A 123 12.45 -0.51 0.49
C THR A 123 11.87 -0.69 1.89
N LEU A 124 10.58 -1.00 2.01
CA LEU A 124 9.86 -1.29 3.26
C LEU A 124 9.33 -2.73 3.27
N THR A 125 10.12 -3.66 2.75
CA THR A 125 9.73 -5.06 2.48
C THR A 125 9.06 -5.73 3.69
N ASP A 126 9.66 -5.61 4.88
CA ASP A 126 9.16 -6.28 6.09
C ASP A 126 7.74 -5.81 6.46
N MET A 127 7.43 -4.53 6.27
CA MET A 127 6.08 -3.98 6.45
C MET A 127 5.09 -4.65 5.51
N TYR A 128 5.39 -4.68 4.21
CA TYR A 128 4.50 -5.27 3.21
C TYR A 128 4.36 -6.80 3.35
N VAL A 129 5.45 -7.49 3.75
CA VAL A 129 5.40 -8.92 4.07
C VAL A 129 4.43 -9.19 5.22
N ARG A 130 4.43 -8.35 6.28
CA ARG A 130 3.45 -8.48 7.36
C ARG A 130 2.02 -8.22 6.92
N LEU A 131 1.82 -7.32 5.96
CA LEU A 131 0.49 -7.03 5.38
C LEU A 131 -0.01 -8.10 4.40
N THR A 132 0.86 -9.01 3.97
CA THR A 132 0.47 -10.11 3.08
C THR A 132 -0.30 -11.17 3.87
N PRO A 133 -1.56 -11.49 3.51
CA PRO A 133 -2.34 -12.49 4.24
C PRO A 133 -1.69 -13.88 4.08
N PRO A 134 -1.33 -14.56 5.19
CA PRO A 134 -0.80 -15.93 5.14
C PRO A 134 -1.77 -16.92 4.50
N ARG A 135 -1.26 -18.05 4.01
CA ARG A 135 -2.12 -19.13 3.54
C ARG A 135 -2.99 -19.65 4.68
N GLY A 136 -4.26 -19.90 4.39
CA GLY A 136 -5.26 -20.31 5.36
C GLY A 136 -5.96 -19.14 6.08
N THR A 137 -5.59 -17.88 5.82
CA THR A 137 -6.29 -16.73 6.39
C THR A 137 -7.79 -16.75 6.02
N TRP A 138 -8.64 -16.45 7.00
CA TRP A 138 -10.09 -16.64 6.97
C TRP A 138 -10.52 -18.06 6.56
N GLY A 139 -9.66 -19.06 6.62
CA GLY A 139 -9.93 -20.43 6.18
C GLY A 139 -10.20 -20.61 4.68
N CYS A 140 -10.08 -19.59 3.84
CA CYS A 140 -10.32 -19.69 2.39
C CYS A 140 -9.21 -19.04 1.54
N TRP A 141 -8.29 -18.29 2.15
CA TRP A 141 -7.19 -17.65 1.43
C TRP A 141 -6.09 -18.65 1.06
N GLN A 142 -5.97 -18.99 -0.22
CA GLN A 142 -4.99 -19.97 -0.72
C GLN A 142 -4.33 -19.50 -2.02
N VAL A 143 -3.83 -18.26 -2.02
CA VAL A 143 -3.20 -17.70 -3.22
C VAL A 143 -1.86 -18.43 -3.47
N PRO A 144 -1.60 -18.88 -4.72
CA PRO A 144 -0.33 -19.52 -5.06
C PRO A 144 0.80 -18.49 -5.16
N ALA A 145 2.02 -18.94 -4.87
CA ALA A 145 3.24 -18.15 -5.07
C ALA A 145 4.18 -18.93 -6.01
N PRO A 146 3.82 -19.06 -7.30
CA PRO A 146 4.55 -19.91 -8.22
C PRO A 146 5.97 -19.35 -8.44
N GLY A 147 6.97 -20.22 -8.29
CA GLY A 147 8.37 -19.84 -8.43
C GLY A 147 9.01 -19.22 -7.19
N ALA A 148 8.28 -19.04 -6.08
CA ALA A 148 8.88 -18.56 -4.82
C ALA A 148 10.04 -19.46 -4.36
N ASP A 149 9.83 -20.79 -4.43
CA ASP A 149 10.88 -21.78 -4.08
C ASP A 149 12.08 -21.70 -5.03
N MET A 150 11.85 -21.49 -6.33
CA MET A 150 12.91 -21.35 -7.34
C MET A 150 13.75 -20.08 -7.12
N LEU A 151 13.11 -19.02 -6.61
CA LEU A 151 13.74 -17.75 -6.30
C LEU A 151 14.36 -17.71 -4.91
N GLY A 152 14.16 -18.74 -4.08
CA GLY A 152 14.65 -18.79 -2.71
C GLY A 152 14.03 -17.72 -1.81
N ILE A 153 12.80 -17.29 -2.09
CA ILE A 153 12.08 -16.26 -1.32
C ILE A 153 10.86 -16.83 -0.62
N SER A 154 10.47 -16.20 0.49
CA SER A 154 9.25 -16.59 1.22
C SER A 154 7.98 -16.25 0.43
N TYR A 155 6.87 -16.89 0.81
CA TYR A 155 5.53 -16.59 0.29
C TYR A 155 5.17 -15.09 0.39
N GLY A 156 5.43 -14.48 1.55
CA GLY A 156 5.15 -13.04 1.74
C GLY A 156 6.01 -12.17 0.83
N GLN A 157 7.31 -12.45 0.73
CA GLN A 157 8.21 -11.73 -0.16
C GLN A 157 7.81 -11.86 -1.62
N TYR A 158 7.39 -13.04 -2.07
CA TYR A 158 6.88 -13.23 -3.43
C TYR A 158 5.74 -12.26 -3.72
N HIS A 159 4.71 -12.23 -2.86
CA HIS A 159 3.56 -11.35 -3.03
C HIS A 159 3.91 -9.87 -2.95
N THR A 160 4.77 -9.49 -2.01
CA THR A 160 5.30 -8.12 -1.90
C THR A 160 6.04 -7.69 -3.17
N TYR A 161 6.93 -8.52 -3.71
CA TYR A 161 7.75 -8.10 -4.85
C TYR A 161 6.97 -8.03 -6.16
N TRP A 162 6.10 -9.00 -6.48
CA TRP A 162 5.36 -8.93 -7.74
C TRP A 162 4.35 -7.79 -7.73
N THR A 163 3.70 -7.51 -6.60
CA THR A 163 2.80 -6.35 -6.47
C THR A 163 3.59 -5.05 -6.63
N GLY A 164 4.77 -4.95 -6.00
CA GLY A 164 5.69 -3.83 -6.22
C GLY A 164 6.06 -3.60 -7.69
N VAL A 165 6.42 -4.66 -8.43
CA VAL A 165 6.68 -4.58 -9.88
C VAL A 165 5.42 -4.10 -10.62
N ALA A 166 4.25 -4.68 -10.33
CA ALA A 166 3.00 -4.33 -10.99
C ALA A 166 2.63 -2.86 -10.76
N GLU A 167 2.81 -2.33 -9.55
CA GLU A 167 2.56 -0.94 -9.20
C GLU A 167 3.50 0.02 -9.93
N VAL A 168 4.81 -0.29 -9.98
CA VAL A 168 5.79 0.50 -10.73
C VAL A 168 5.45 0.52 -12.22
N VAL A 169 5.19 -0.63 -12.82
CA VAL A 169 4.93 -0.75 -14.26
C VAL A 169 3.62 -0.06 -14.64
N ALA A 170 2.53 -0.34 -13.91
CA ALA A 170 1.22 0.25 -14.20
C ALA A 170 1.19 1.76 -13.89
N GLY A 171 1.82 2.19 -12.79
CA GLY A 171 1.94 3.61 -12.43
C GLY A 171 2.79 4.39 -13.42
N ALA A 172 3.98 3.89 -13.80
CA ALA A 172 4.84 4.57 -14.75
C ALA A 172 4.23 4.60 -16.15
N SER A 173 3.61 3.50 -16.61
CA SER A 173 2.91 3.48 -17.90
C SER A 173 1.74 4.45 -17.93
N LEU A 174 1.01 4.65 -16.83
CA LEU A 174 -0.04 5.68 -16.74
C LEU A 174 0.54 7.08 -16.97
N VAL A 175 1.64 7.42 -16.28
CA VAL A 175 2.31 8.72 -16.44
C VAL A 175 2.82 8.91 -17.87
N LEU A 176 3.55 7.93 -18.40
CA LEU A 176 4.14 8.01 -19.74
C LEU A 176 3.07 8.10 -20.83
N SER A 177 1.94 7.40 -20.68
CA SER A 177 0.80 7.50 -21.60
C SER A 177 0.16 8.89 -21.52
N ALA A 178 -0.04 9.42 -20.31
CA ALA A 178 -0.64 10.73 -20.09
C ALA A 178 0.18 11.89 -20.66
N VAL A 179 1.52 11.79 -20.67
CA VAL A 179 2.40 12.80 -21.27
C VAL A 179 2.74 12.54 -22.74
N GLY A 180 2.16 11.50 -23.35
CA GLY A 180 2.38 11.16 -24.76
C GLY A 180 3.75 10.54 -25.09
N LEU A 181 4.47 10.03 -24.09
CA LEU A 181 5.76 9.34 -24.27
C LEU A 181 5.61 7.82 -24.48
N LEU A 182 4.45 7.26 -24.17
CA LEU A 182 4.10 5.87 -24.42
C LEU A 182 2.85 5.81 -25.30
N ALA A 183 2.95 5.15 -26.45
CA ALA A 183 1.84 4.99 -27.40
C ALA A 183 0.85 3.88 -26.95
N VAL A 184 0.35 3.99 -25.72
CA VAL A 184 -0.61 3.09 -25.11
C VAL A 184 -1.83 3.92 -24.70
N PRO A 185 -3.06 3.52 -25.07
CA PRO A 185 -4.27 4.21 -24.61
C PRO A 185 -4.34 4.27 -23.08
N LEU A 186 -4.68 5.43 -22.53
CA LEU A 186 -4.76 5.69 -21.08
C LEU A 186 -5.62 4.64 -20.34
N GLN A 187 -6.62 4.10 -21.02
CA GLN A 187 -7.54 3.10 -20.51
C GLN A 187 -6.81 1.83 -20.05
N LEU A 188 -5.74 1.41 -20.73
CA LEU A 188 -5.01 0.18 -20.41
C LEU A 188 -4.27 0.24 -19.05
N PRO A 189 -3.41 1.23 -18.76
CA PRO A 189 -2.81 1.34 -17.44
C PRO A 189 -3.86 1.62 -16.35
N CYS A 190 -4.95 2.34 -16.63
CA CYS A 190 -6.05 2.48 -15.68
C CYS A 190 -6.75 1.15 -15.36
N ALA A 191 -7.01 0.31 -16.37
CA ALA A 191 -7.57 -1.02 -16.18
C ALA A 191 -6.61 -1.94 -15.40
N ALA A 192 -5.31 -1.85 -15.69
CA ALA A 192 -4.29 -2.58 -14.93
C ALA A 192 -4.26 -2.15 -13.45
N LEU A 193 -4.32 -0.85 -13.17
CA LEU A 193 -4.38 -0.31 -11.80
C LEU A 193 -5.69 -0.66 -11.09
N PHE A 194 -6.83 -0.72 -11.80
CA PHE A 194 -8.09 -1.24 -11.27
C PHE A 194 -7.93 -2.69 -10.80
N LEU A 195 -7.45 -3.56 -11.70
CA LEU A 195 -7.25 -4.99 -11.40
C LEU A 195 -6.24 -5.20 -10.28
N LEU A 196 -5.14 -4.43 -10.28
CA LEU A 196 -4.14 -4.49 -9.23
C LEU A 196 -4.71 -4.06 -7.88
N THR A 197 -5.41 -2.92 -7.83
CA THR A 197 -6.06 -2.41 -6.60
C THR A 197 -7.08 -3.43 -6.06
N ALA A 198 -7.85 -4.07 -6.95
CA ALA A 198 -8.77 -5.13 -6.59
C ALA A 198 -8.02 -6.37 -6.06
N ALA A 199 -6.93 -6.78 -6.71
CA ALA A 199 -6.13 -7.93 -6.32
C ALA A 199 -5.43 -7.75 -4.96
N VAL A 200 -5.01 -6.53 -4.60
CA VAL A 200 -4.39 -6.22 -3.30
C VAL A 200 -5.39 -5.84 -2.21
N THR A 201 -6.67 -5.68 -2.54
CA THR A 201 -7.76 -5.40 -1.56
C THR A 201 -7.76 -6.38 -0.37
N PRO A 202 -7.54 -7.69 -0.54
CA PRO A 202 -7.45 -8.62 0.58
C PRO A 202 -6.35 -8.27 1.60
N ALA A 203 -5.25 -7.62 1.22
CA ALA A 203 -4.25 -7.15 2.17
C ALA A 203 -4.81 -6.05 3.10
N ASN A 204 -5.63 -5.14 2.55
CA ASN A 204 -6.33 -4.12 3.36
C ASN A 204 -7.37 -4.76 4.29
N ILE A 205 -8.10 -5.78 3.82
CA ILE A 205 -9.05 -6.53 4.66
C ILE A 205 -8.31 -7.31 5.75
N TYR A 206 -7.15 -7.88 5.44
CA TYR A 206 -6.31 -8.60 6.41
C TYR A 206 -5.81 -7.66 7.50
N GLN A 207 -5.31 -6.49 7.11
CA GLN A 207 -4.88 -5.47 8.05
C GLN A 207 -6.00 -5.02 8.99
N PHE A 208 -7.23 -4.87 8.48
CA PHE A 208 -8.40 -4.58 9.34
C PHE A 208 -8.74 -5.76 10.24
N THR A 209 -8.91 -6.97 9.69
CA THR A 209 -9.40 -8.12 10.44
C THR A 209 -8.42 -8.63 11.49
N HIS A 210 -7.13 -8.34 11.36
CA HIS A 210 -6.06 -8.81 12.25
C HIS A 210 -5.28 -7.67 12.95
N ASP A 211 -5.69 -6.40 12.78
CA ASP A 211 -4.99 -5.20 13.29
C ASP A 211 -3.47 -5.21 13.01
N VAL A 212 -3.08 -5.55 11.78
CA VAL A 212 -1.66 -5.70 11.44
C VAL A 212 -0.93 -4.35 11.54
N SER A 213 0.17 -4.36 12.30
CA SER A 213 1.01 -3.19 12.57
C SER A 213 1.84 -2.74 11.37
N LEU A 214 1.87 -1.42 11.15
CA LEU A 214 2.83 -0.75 10.27
C LEU A 214 4.17 -0.43 10.97
N GLU A 215 4.20 -0.51 12.30
CA GLU A 215 5.43 -0.37 13.10
C GLU A 215 6.34 -1.60 12.90
N PRO A 216 7.68 -1.43 12.91
CA PRO A 216 8.42 -0.20 13.22
C PRO A 216 8.69 0.74 12.04
N GLU A 217 8.41 0.34 10.79
CA GLU A 217 8.81 1.05 9.57
C GLU A 217 8.08 2.39 9.43
N LEU A 218 6.81 2.43 9.82
CA LEU A 218 6.04 3.67 9.93
C LEU A 218 5.61 3.85 11.39
N PRO A 219 5.99 4.97 12.06
CA PRO A 219 5.59 5.28 13.43
C PRO A 219 4.14 5.80 13.48
N VAL A 220 3.23 5.07 12.84
CA VAL A 220 1.80 5.37 12.74
C VAL A 220 1.02 4.15 13.18
N ARG A 221 0.05 4.37 14.06
CA ARG A 221 -0.89 3.34 14.50
C ARG A 221 -2.31 3.76 14.15
N LEU A 222 -2.99 2.89 13.42
CA LEU A 222 -4.35 3.12 12.97
C LEU A 222 -5.31 2.90 14.15
N ARG A 223 -6.25 3.82 14.35
CA ARG A 223 -7.33 3.67 15.31
C ARG A 223 -8.35 2.67 14.79
N TYR A 224 -8.66 1.70 15.62
CA TYR A 224 -9.63 0.67 15.30
C TYR A 224 -11.04 1.04 15.81
N PRO A 225 -12.09 0.98 14.98
CA PRO A 225 -12.11 0.59 13.56
C PRO A 225 -12.03 1.77 12.57
N GLN A 226 -12.01 3.02 13.04
CA GLN A 226 -12.32 4.21 12.22
C GLN A 226 -11.31 4.44 11.09
N ASP A 227 -10.01 4.32 11.37
CA ASP A 227 -8.98 4.61 10.37
C ASP A 227 -8.95 3.51 9.29
N HIS A 228 -9.32 2.28 9.63
CA HIS A 228 -9.52 1.20 8.64
C HIS A 228 -10.76 1.44 7.77
N ALA A 229 -11.85 1.92 8.36
CA ALA A 229 -13.06 2.28 7.61
C ALA A 229 -12.78 3.43 6.61
N ALA A 230 -12.01 4.44 7.03
CA ALA A 230 -11.58 5.53 6.14
C ALA A 230 -10.73 5.00 4.98
N ARG A 231 -9.79 4.09 5.23
CA ARG A 231 -9.01 3.43 4.16
C ARG A 231 -9.90 2.62 3.22
N GLY A 232 -10.86 1.88 3.76
CA GLY A 232 -11.86 1.17 2.97
C GLY A 232 -12.61 2.11 2.02
N LEU A 233 -13.12 3.23 2.54
CA LEU A 233 -13.81 4.25 1.75
C LEU A 233 -12.93 4.83 0.62
N ILE A 234 -11.67 5.18 0.93
CA ILE A 234 -10.72 5.67 -0.07
C ILE A 234 -10.50 4.62 -1.16
N GLN A 235 -10.40 3.34 -0.79
CA GLN A 235 -10.26 2.26 -1.77
C GLN A 235 -11.49 2.15 -2.69
N LEU A 236 -12.71 2.34 -2.18
CA LEU A 236 -13.92 2.34 -3.01
C LEU A 236 -13.87 3.44 -4.07
N VAL A 237 -13.52 4.66 -3.64
CA VAL A 237 -13.38 5.83 -4.53
C VAL A 237 -12.29 5.59 -5.54
N LEU A 238 -11.13 5.09 -5.12
CA LEU A 238 -9.99 4.83 -6.01
C LEU A 238 -10.33 3.79 -7.09
N LEU A 239 -10.98 2.67 -6.71
CA LEU A 239 -11.46 1.67 -7.66
C LEU A 239 -12.48 2.27 -8.64
N ALA A 240 -13.38 3.15 -8.17
CA ALA A 240 -14.35 3.82 -9.03
C ALA A 240 -13.68 4.78 -10.02
N VAL A 241 -12.67 5.55 -9.57
CA VAL A 241 -11.86 6.43 -10.43
C VAL A 241 -11.17 5.60 -11.52
N TRP A 242 -10.58 4.47 -11.17
CA TRP A 242 -9.94 3.60 -12.16
C TRP A 242 -10.92 3.01 -13.15
N TRP A 243 -12.11 2.60 -12.69
CA TRP A 243 -13.18 2.12 -13.56
C TRP A 243 -13.61 3.18 -14.58
N ASP A 244 -13.88 4.40 -14.13
CA ASP A 244 -14.31 5.49 -15.00
C ASP A 244 -13.23 5.85 -16.03
N LEU A 245 -11.95 5.96 -15.60
CA LEU A 245 -10.84 6.24 -16.52
C LEU A 245 -10.58 5.10 -17.51
N ALA A 246 -10.74 3.85 -17.08
CA ALA A 246 -10.57 2.67 -17.94
C ALA A 246 -11.69 2.51 -18.97
N THR A 247 -12.85 3.12 -18.74
CA THR A 247 -14.05 3.00 -19.61
C THR A 247 -14.34 4.26 -20.42
N LEU A 248 -13.42 5.24 -20.40
CA LEU A 248 -13.49 6.41 -21.27
C LEU A 248 -13.61 6.00 -22.74
N PRO A 249 -14.44 6.69 -23.54
CA PRO A 249 -14.49 6.49 -24.98
C PRO A 249 -13.08 6.63 -25.58
N LEU A 250 -12.73 5.74 -26.50
CA LEU A 250 -11.51 5.88 -27.28
C LEU A 250 -11.65 7.14 -28.15
N ALA A 251 -10.70 8.07 -28.01
CA ALA A 251 -10.59 9.26 -28.85
C ALA A 251 -9.94 8.92 -30.21
#